data_AF-A0A423GDB6-F1
#
_entry.id   AF-A0A423GDB6-F1
#
_cell.length_a   1.000
_cell.length_b   1.000
_cell.length_c   1.000
_cell.angle_alpha   90.00
_cell.angle_beta   90.00
_cell.angle_gamma   90.00
#
_symmetry.space_group_name_H-M   'P 1'
#
loop_
_entity.id
_entity.type
_entity.pdbx_description
1 polymer ?
#
loop_
_entity_poly.entity_id
_entity_poly.type
_entity_poly.pdbx_seq_one_letter_code
_entity_poly.pdbx_strand_id
1 'polypeptide(L)' 'MSAHIDIDQALETLEHTSAKDLDDSLAEGLIIRHFTAGDITPEEFKHYSARLLKISRQRKELS' A
#
# COMPACT_ATOMS: atom_id res chain seq x y z
N MET A 1 -0.01 2.37 -16.50
CA MET A 1 -1.23 2.03 -15.75
C MET A 1 -1.58 3.24 -14.89
N SER A 2 -2.79 3.30 -14.32
CA SER A 2 -3.19 4.43 -13.45
C SER A 2 -2.53 4.26 -12.09
N ALA A 3 -2.07 5.35 -11.46
CA ALA A 3 -1.46 5.34 -10.13
C ALA A 3 -2.34 4.62 -9.09
N HIS A 4 -3.65 4.82 -9.17
CA HIS A 4 -4.62 4.16 -8.29
C HIS A 4 -4.63 2.64 -8.47
N ILE A 5 -4.57 2.16 -9.72
CA ILE A 5 -4.56 0.71 -10.02
C ILE A 5 -3.29 0.06 -9.47
N ASP A 6 -2.15 0.71 -9.69
CA ASP A 6 -0.84 0.17 -9.26
C ASP A 6 -0.77 0.09 -7.73
N ILE A 7 -1.27 1.12 -7.02
CA ILE A 7 -1.32 1.14 -5.55
C ILE A 7 -2.34 0.13 -5.03
N ASP A 8 -3.55 0.07 -5.58
CA ASP A 8 -4.60 -0.84 -5.12
C ASP A 8 -4.18 -2.29 -5.28
N GLN A 9 -3.60 -2.65 -6.43
CA GLN A 9 -3.13 -4.02 -6.68
C GLN A 9 -2.03 -4.42 -5.69
N ALA A 10 -1.11 -3.52 -5.34
CA ALA A 10 -0.08 -3.77 -4.35
C ALA A 10 -0.69 -3.99 -2.95
N LEU A 11 -1.65 -3.16 -2.54
CA LEU A 11 -2.35 -3.29 -1.26
C LEU A 11 -3.19 -4.57 -1.18
N GLU A 12 -3.92 -4.92 -2.24
CA GLU A 12 -4.69 -6.17 -2.32
C GLU A 12 -3.80 -7.41 -2.24
N THR A 13 -2.64 -7.37 -2.88
CA THR A 13 -1.65 -8.46 -2.81
C THR A 13 -1.17 -8.67 -1.37
N LEU A 14 -0.89 -7.58 -0.63
CA LEU A 14 -0.50 -7.64 0.78
C LEU A 14 -1.63 -8.15 1.67
N GLU A 15 -2.88 -7.77 1.40
CA GLU A 15 -4.04 -8.17 2.19
C GLU A 15 -4.38 -9.66 2.04
N HIS A 16 -4.22 -10.23 0.84
CA HIS A 16 -4.58 -11.62 0.56
C HIS A 16 -3.46 -12.63 0.76
N THR A 17 -2.21 -12.19 0.78
CA THR A 17 -1.08 -13.09 0.95
C THR A 17 -0.66 -13.17 2.42
N SER A 18 -0.78 -14.37 2.97
CA SER A 18 -0.27 -14.73 4.30
C SER A 18 1.24 -15.01 4.33
N ALA A 19 1.94 -14.89 3.19
CA ALA A 19 3.38 -15.03 3.15
C ALA A 19 4.02 -13.95 4.03
N LYS A 20 4.76 -14.41 5.04
CA LYS A 20 5.45 -13.56 6.02
C LYS A 20 6.53 -12.68 5.38
N ASP A 21 6.98 -13.04 4.18
CA ASP A 21 8.07 -12.39 3.45
C ASP A 21 7.59 -11.32 2.45
N LEU A 22 6.29 -11.04 2.38
CA LEU A 22 5.81 -9.95 1.52
C LEU A 22 6.20 -8.61 2.12
N ASP A 23 6.99 -7.87 1.35
CA ASP A 23 7.59 -6.60 1.72
C ASP A 23 6.56 -5.45 1.63
N ASP A 24 6.14 -4.95 2.79
CA ASP A 24 5.29 -3.75 2.89
C ASP A 24 5.94 -2.53 2.18
N SER A 25 7.27 -2.54 2.03
CA SER A 25 8.05 -1.48 1.39
C SER A 25 7.69 -1.29 -0.09
N LEU A 26 7.16 -2.32 -0.77
CA LEU A 26 6.74 -2.19 -2.17
C LEU A 26 5.52 -1.28 -2.30
N ALA A 27 4.48 -1.51 -1.48
CA ALA A 27 3.28 -0.68 -1.49
C ALA A 27 3.59 0.73 -0.98
N GLU A 28 4.40 0.86 0.07
CA GLU A 28 4.85 2.16 0.59
C GLU A 28 5.61 2.96 -0.49
N GLY A 29 6.55 2.30 -1.18
CA GLY A 29 7.33 2.92 -2.25
C GLY A 29 6.48 3.43 -3.42
N LEU A 30 5.44 2.68 -3.81
CA LEU A 30 4.50 3.11 -4.86
C LEU A 30 3.68 4.33 -4.41
N ILE A 31 3.16 4.33 -3.18
CA ILE A 31 2.39 5.45 -2.63
C ILE A 31 3.23 6.73 -2.61
N ILE A 32 4.48 6.65 -2.12
CA ILE A 32 5.40 7.80 -2.08
C ILE A 32 5.74 8.27 -3.50
N ARG A 33 6.06 7.35 -4.40
CA ARG A 33 6.42 7.67 -5.79
C ARG A 33 5.31 8.46 -6.48
N HIS A 34 4.08 7.96 -6.43
CA HIS A 34 2.94 8.62 -7.08
C HIS A 34 2.58 9.96 -6.43
N PHE A 35 2.73 10.07 -5.10
CA PHE A 35 2.54 11.35 -4.43
C PHE A 35 3.60 12.39 -4.86
N THR A 36 4.87 12.00 -4.91
CA THR A 36 5.95 12.90 -5.35
C THR A 36 5.86 13.28 -6.83
N ALA A 37 5.27 12.41 -7.66
CA ALA A 37 4.98 12.70 -9.07
C ALA A 37 3.76 13.62 -9.26
N GLY A 38 2.95 13.84 -8.22
CA GLY A 38 1.69 14.57 -8.30
C GLY A 38 0.55 13.78 -8.93
N ASP A 39 0.69 12.46 -9.06
CA ASP A 39 -0.32 11.57 -9.63
C ASP A 39 -1.49 11.32 -8.66
N ILE A 40 -1.26 11.53 -7.36
CA ILE A 40 -2.27 11.43 -6.30
C ILE A 40 -2.23 12.65 -5.39
N THR A 41 -3.39 13.01 -4.86
CA THR A 41 -3.57 14.13 -3.93
C THR A 41 -3.06 13.81 -2.52
N PRO A 42 -2.84 14.81 -1.66
CA PRO A 42 -2.52 14.58 -0.24
C PRO A 42 -3.59 13.77 0.51
N GLU A 43 -4.86 13.91 0.13
CA GLU A 43 -5.96 13.16 0.74
C GLU A 43 -5.91 11.68 0.37
N GLU A 44 -5.62 11.38 -0.89
CA GLU A 44 -5.42 10.01 -1.39
C GLU A 44 -4.16 9.38 -0.79
N PHE A 45 -3.06 10.13 -0.70
CA PHE A 45 -1.86 9.67 -0.02
C PHE A 45 -2.15 9.25 1.44
N LYS A 46 -2.91 10.07 2.17
CA LYS A 46 -3.33 9.76 3.55
C LYS A 46 -4.23 8.53 3.59
N HIS A 47 -5.16 8.40 2.63
CA HIS A 47 -6.04 7.25 2.51
C HIS A 47 -5.26 5.95 2.31
N TYR A 48 -4.36 5.91 1.32
CA TYR A 48 -3.56 4.73 1.01
C TYR A 48 -2.59 4.37 2.14
N SER A 49 -1.96 5.36 2.76
CA SER A 49 -1.07 5.14 3.91
C SER A 49 -1.81 4.54 5.11
N ALA A 50 -3.04 5.01 5.38
CA ALA A 50 -3.87 4.45 6.45
C ALA A 50 -4.29 3.00 6.16
N ARG A 51 -4.60 2.68 4.90
CA ARG A 51 -4.94 1.32 4.47
C ARG A 51 -3.74 0.38 4.60
N LEU A 52 -2.56 0.79 4.15
CA LEU A 52 -1.31 0.03 4.34
C LEU A 52 -1.07 -0.28 5.82
N LEU A 53 -1.15 0.73 6.69
CA LEU A 53 -0.95 0.55 8.13
C LEU A 53 -1.93 -0.46 8.74
N LYS A 54 -3.18 -0.48 8.28
CA LYS A 54 -4.19 -1.46 8.73
C LYS A 54 -3.78 -2.87 8.31
N ILE A 55 -3.38 -3.06 7.05
CA ILE A 55 -2.94 -4.36 6.51
C ILE A 55 -1.71 -4.86 7.28
N SER A 56 -0.67 -4.04 7.44
CA SER A 56 0.54 -4.41 8.19
C SER A 56 0.26 -4.83 9.62
N ARG A 57 -0.68 -4.15 10.31
CA ARG A 57 -1.11 -4.53 11.67
C ARG A 57 -1.79 -5.89 11.69
N GLN A 58 -2.76 -6.11 10.78
CA GLN A 58 -3.46 -7.38 10.68
C GLN A 58 -2.50 -8.54 10.40
N ARG A 59 -1.53 -8.35 9.49
CA ARG A 59 -0.49 -9.34 9.18
C ARG A 59 0.39 -9.65 10.40
N LYS A 60 0.69 -8.65 11.23
CA LYS A 60 1.47 -8.83 12.47
C LYS A 60 0.70 -9.57 13.55
N GLU A 61 -0.61 -9.34 13.68
CA GLU A 61 -1.47 -10.02 14.66
C GLU A 61 -1.74 -11.49 14.30
N LEU A 62 -1.64 -11.83 13.02
CA LEU A 62 -1.81 -13.20 12.49
C LEU A 62 -0.52 -14.03 12.47
N SER A 63 0.64 -13.45 12.81
CA SER A 63 1.96 -14.11 12.83
C SER A 63 2.43 -14.46 14.24
#